data_AF-A0A9D1PCI9-F1
#
_entry.id   AF-A0A9D1PCI9-F1
#
_cell.length_a   1.000
_cell.length_b   1.000
_cell.length_c   1.000
_cell.angle_alpha   90.00
_cell.angle_beta   90.00
_cell.angle_gamma   90.00
#
_symmetry.space_group_name_H-M   'P 1'
#
loop_
_entity.id
_entity.type
_entity.pdbx_description
1 polymer ?
#
loop_
_entity_poly.entity_id
_entity_poly.type
_entity_poly.pdbx_seq_one_letter_code
_entity_poly.pdbx_strand_id
1 'polypeptide(L)'
;MLTKTKMQEIQDLKLQGYTKADIIRYYEAQGRKPPSRPTISKYYDMDVLPDDPGAKLAKPKTFDAEPFRSTIISILETNSGRSFCMSSVYDVLEEKFIENGDYEKLPGNQQTLRNYIHYLE
;
A
#
# COMPACT_ATOMS: atom_id res chain seq x y z
N MET A 1 -3.69 1.36 10.09
CA MET A 1 -4.90 1.50 9.25
C MET A 1 -6.06 0.76 9.91
N LEU A 2 -7.31 1.13 9.64
CA LEU A 2 -8.45 0.31 10.05
C LEU A 2 -8.41 -0.98 9.23
N THR A 3 -8.45 -2.14 9.89
CA THR A 3 -8.42 -3.44 9.21
C THR A 3 -9.76 -3.71 8.52
N LYS A 4 -9.75 -4.49 7.43
CA LYS A 4 -10.97 -4.93 6.71
C LYS A 4 -12.02 -5.49 7.67
N THR A 5 -11.57 -6.26 8.66
CA THR A 5 -12.39 -6.82 9.75
C THR A 5 -13.18 -5.77 10.52
N LYS A 6 -12.57 -4.64 10.90
CA LYS A 6 -13.26 -3.60 11.68
C LYS A 6 -14.27 -2.80 10.84
N MET A 7 -14.04 -2.67 9.54
CA MET A 7 -15.03 -2.06 8.63
C MET A 7 -16.26 -2.97 8.49
N GLN A 8 -16.01 -4.27 8.31
CA GLN A 8 -17.07 -5.28 8.21
C GLN A 8 -17.88 -5.33 9.51
N GLU A 9 -17.21 -5.33 10.67
CA GLU A 9 -17.88 -5.34 11.97
C GLU A 9 -18.81 -4.12 12.16
N ILE A 10 -18.46 -2.93 11.66
CA ILE A 10 -19.34 -1.75 11.68
C ILE A 10 -20.61 -1.99 10.83
N GLN A 11 -20.48 -2.61 9.66
CA GLN A 11 -21.62 -2.94 8.78
C GLN A 11 -22.49 -4.03 9.37
N ASP A 12 -21.88 -5.07 9.94
CA ASP A 12 -22.62 -6.19 10.55
C ASP A 12 -23.46 -5.68 11.74
N LEU A 13 -22.89 -4.78 12.56
CA LEU A 13 -23.62 -4.13 13.66
C LEU A 13 -24.77 -3.24 13.14
N LYS A 14 -24.57 -2.51 12.03
CA LYS A 14 -25.65 -1.76 11.38
C LYS A 14 -26.78 -2.69 10.94
N LEU A 15 -26.47 -3.83 10.33
CA LEU A 15 -27.46 -4.82 9.90
C LEU A 15 -28.20 -5.45 11.10
N GLN A 16 -27.55 -5.54 12.25
CA GLN A 16 -28.16 -5.96 13.52
C GLN A 16 -29.01 -4.86 14.20
N GLY A 17 -29.07 -3.65 13.62
CA GLY A 17 -29.89 -2.54 14.11
C GLY A 17 -29.20 -1.59 15.09
N TYR A 18 -27.88 -1.72 15.29
CA TYR A 18 -27.13 -0.81 16.16
C TYR A 18 -27.00 0.57 15.53
N THR A 19 -27.18 1.63 16.32
CA THR A 19 -26.87 2.99 15.86
C THR A 19 -25.36 3.25 15.92
N LYS A 20 -24.90 4.34 15.27
CA LYS A 20 -23.49 4.79 15.37
C LYS A 20 -23.01 4.98 16.81
N ALA A 21 -23.90 5.39 17.73
CA ALA A 21 -23.58 5.55 19.14
C ALA A 21 -23.49 4.19 19.86
N ASP A 22 -24.37 3.25 19.52
CA ASP A 22 -24.37 1.90 20.10
C ASP A 22 -23.12 1.11 19.69
N ILE A 23 -22.63 1.32 18.47
CA ILE A 23 -21.38 0.71 18.00
C ILE A 23 -20.21 1.09 18.92
N ILE A 24 -20.10 2.36 19.35
CA ILE A 24 -19.04 2.78 20.28
C ILE A 24 -19.16 2.01 21.60
N ARG A 25 -20.37 1.96 22.16
CA ARG A 25 -20.66 1.25 23.42
C ARG A 25 -20.41 -0.26 23.30
N TYR A 26 -20.69 -0.85 22.14
CA TYR A 26 -20.43 -2.26 21.87
C TYR A 26 -18.94 -2.60 21.98
N TYR A 27 -18.05 -1.78 21.40
CA TYR A 27 -16.60 -1.99 21.55
C TYR A 27 -16.15 -1.77 23.00
N GLU A 28 -16.62 -0.72 23.66
CA GLU A 28 -16.27 -0.40 25.05
C GLU A 28 -16.71 -1.51 26.03
N ALA A 29 -17.91 -2.08 25.85
CA ALA A 29 -18.42 -3.18 26.66
C ALA A 29 -17.58 -4.47 26.53
N GLN A 30 -16.89 -4.64 25.40
CA GLN A 30 -15.94 -5.75 25.17
C GLN A 30 -14.52 -5.42 25.63
N GLY A 31 -14.28 -4.26 26.26
CA GLY A 31 -12.94 -3.79 26.62
C GLY A 31 -12.05 -3.47 25.41
N ARG A 32 -12.65 -3.29 24.22
CA ARG A 32 -11.92 -3.00 22.98
C ARG A 32 -11.95 -1.50 22.70
N LYS A 33 -10.83 -0.97 22.20
CA LYS A 33 -10.78 0.43 21.75
C LYS A 33 -11.67 0.61 20.50
N PRO A 34 -12.73 1.45 20.56
CA PRO A 34 -13.61 1.68 19.42
C PRO A 34 -12.86 2.37 18.26
N PRO A 35 -13.29 2.16 17.00
CA PRO A 35 -12.91 3.03 15.90
C PRO A 35 -13.31 4.49 16.18
N SER A 36 -12.62 5.44 15.54
CA SER A 36 -12.95 6.86 15.71
C SER A 36 -14.38 7.18 15.21
N ARG A 37 -15.03 8.20 15.76
CA ARG A 37 -16.37 8.63 15.31
C ARG A 37 -16.44 8.91 13.79
N PRO A 38 -15.47 9.60 13.16
CA PRO A 38 -15.45 9.75 11.70
C PRO A 38 -15.37 8.42 10.96
N THR A 39 -14.58 7.47 11.48
CA THR A 39 -14.46 6.13 10.91
C THR A 39 -15.77 5.37 10.96
N ILE A 40 -16.46 5.40 12.10
CA ILE A 40 -17.78 4.77 12.27
C ILE A 40 -18.78 5.40 11.31
N SER A 41 -18.89 6.73 11.25
CA SER A 41 -19.84 7.37 10.33
C SER A 41 -19.54 7.01 8.88
N LYS A 42 -18.28 7.11 8.46
CA LYS A 42 -17.87 6.81 7.09
C LYS A 42 -18.30 5.42 6.65
N TYR A 43 -18.02 4.39 7.46
CA TYR A 43 -18.29 3.01 7.07
C TYR A 43 -19.71 2.56 7.42
N TYR A 44 -20.40 3.21 8.35
CA TYR A 44 -21.82 2.96 8.62
C TYR A 44 -22.70 3.48 7.48
N ASP A 45 -22.40 4.67 6.95
CA ASP A 45 -23.19 5.30 5.87
C ASP A 45 -22.84 4.75 4.48
N MET A 46 -21.84 3.88 4.38
CA MET A 46 -21.40 3.28 3.12
C MET A 46 -22.31 2.10 2.76
N ASP A 47 -22.67 1.95 1.49
CA ASP A 47 -23.47 0.80 1.03
C ASP A 47 -22.60 -0.43 0.73
N VAL A 48 -21.40 -0.20 0.19
CA VAL A 48 -20.44 -1.25 -0.19
C VAL A 48 -19.08 -0.91 0.40
N LEU A 49 -18.51 -1.85 1.16
CA LEU A 49 -17.16 -1.65 1.71
C LEU A 49 -16.10 -1.80 0.60
N PRO A 50 -15.10 -0.92 0.55
CA PRO A 50 -14.00 -1.06 -0.39
C PRO A 50 -13.14 -2.26 0.00
N ASP A 51 -12.67 -3.00 -1.01
CA ASP A 51 -11.70 -4.08 -0.79
C ASP A 51 -10.37 -3.56 -0.24
N ASP A 52 -9.92 -2.40 -0.74
CA ASP A 52 -8.78 -1.65 -0.20
C ASP A 52 -9.19 -0.21 0.15
N PRO A 53 -9.46 0.10 1.44
CA PRO A 53 -9.79 1.45 1.88
C PRO A 53 -8.60 2.42 1.78
N GLY A 54 -7.38 1.89 1.67
CA GLY A 54 -6.13 2.62 1.54
C GLY A 54 -5.78 2.96 0.10
N ALA A 55 -6.46 2.36 -0.90
CA ALA A 55 -6.17 2.58 -2.32
C ALA A 55 -6.15 4.06 -2.71
N LYS A 56 -7.10 4.85 -2.16
CA LYS A 56 -7.17 6.31 -2.41
C LYS A 56 -6.02 7.11 -1.78
N LEU A 57 -5.27 6.51 -0.86
CA LEU A 57 -4.08 7.09 -0.23
C LEU A 57 -2.78 6.60 -0.89
N ALA A 58 -2.87 5.65 -1.82
CA ALA A 58 -1.71 5.16 -2.55
C ALA A 58 -1.13 6.31 -3.38
N LYS A 59 0.14 6.63 -3.12
CA LYS A 59 0.91 7.57 -3.95
C LYS A 59 1.55 6.81 -5.10
N PRO A 60 1.64 7.42 -6.30
CA PRO A 60 2.39 6.84 -7.40
C PRO A 60 3.82 6.56 -6.94
N LYS A 61 4.36 5.40 -7.32
CA LYS A 61 5.71 4.99 -6.98
C LYS A 61 6.67 5.48 -8.05
N THR A 62 7.76 6.11 -7.64
CA THR A 62 8.74 6.75 -8.51
C THR A 62 9.31 5.85 -9.60
N PHE A 63 9.52 4.55 -9.30
CA PHE A 63 10.08 3.56 -10.22
C PHE A 63 9.03 2.68 -10.92
N ASP A 64 7.74 2.99 -10.77
CA ASP A 64 6.63 2.23 -11.40
C ASP A 64 6.30 2.72 -12.82
N ALA A 65 7.08 3.65 -13.35
CA ALA A 65 7.02 4.08 -14.74
C ALA A 65 7.94 3.22 -15.63
N GLU A 66 7.48 2.96 -16.86
CA GLU A 66 8.34 2.37 -17.89
C GLU A 66 9.41 3.38 -18.36
N PRO A 67 10.61 2.92 -18.76
CA PRO A 67 11.08 1.52 -18.85
C PRO A 67 11.67 0.95 -17.55
N PHE A 68 11.71 1.75 -16.46
CA PHE A 68 12.33 1.35 -15.20
C PHE A 68 11.61 0.16 -14.55
N ARG A 69 10.27 0.18 -14.56
CA ARG A 69 9.44 -0.87 -13.94
C ARG A 69 9.75 -2.25 -14.49
N SER A 70 9.61 -2.45 -15.81
CA SER A 70 9.87 -3.73 -16.45
C SER A 70 11.32 -4.19 -16.27
N THR A 71 12.28 -3.26 -16.30
CA THR A 71 13.69 -3.57 -16.11
C THR A 71 13.97 -4.06 -14.68
N ILE A 72 13.41 -3.39 -13.67
CA ILE A 72 13.54 -3.81 -12.27
C ILE A 72 12.92 -5.20 -12.09
N ILE A 73 11.69 -5.43 -12.56
CA ILE A 73 11.04 -6.74 -12.47
C ILE A 73 11.89 -7.83 -13.14
N SER A 74 12.42 -7.58 -14.34
CA SER A 74 13.28 -8.53 -15.04
C SER A 74 14.54 -8.88 -14.25
N ILE A 75 15.18 -7.91 -13.59
CA ILE A 75 16.34 -8.15 -12.73
C ILE A 75 15.95 -9.01 -11.52
N LEU A 76 14.82 -8.70 -10.87
CA LEU A 76 14.34 -9.45 -9.70
C LEU A 76 14.01 -10.90 -10.06
N GLU A 77 13.31 -11.12 -11.18
CA GLU A 77 12.94 -12.45 -11.66
C GLU A 77 14.17 -13.29 -12.02
N THR A 78 15.12 -12.70 -12.75
CA THR A 78 16.38 -13.37 -13.15
C THR A 78 17.23 -13.78 -11.94
N ASN A 79 17.11 -13.03 -10.84
CA ASN A 79 17.85 -13.29 -9.60
C ASN A 79 16.97 -13.94 -8.52
N SER A 80 15.78 -14.42 -8.87
CA SER A 80 14.88 -15.08 -7.92
C SER A 80 15.58 -16.28 -7.26
N GLY A 81 15.49 -16.35 -5.92
CA GLY A 81 16.17 -17.39 -5.13
C GLY A 81 17.67 -17.15 -4.88
N ARG A 82 18.23 -16.00 -5.29
CA ARG A 82 19.62 -15.61 -4.99
C ARG A 82 19.65 -14.32 -4.18
N SER A 83 20.63 -14.20 -3.29
CA SER A 83 20.91 -12.92 -2.64
C SER A 83 21.64 -12.00 -3.62
N PHE A 84 21.13 -10.80 -3.85
CA PHE A 84 21.81 -9.75 -4.61
C PHE A 84 21.86 -8.45 -3.80
N CYS A 85 22.84 -7.60 -4.11
CA CYS A 85 22.94 -6.30 -3.47
C CYS A 85 22.00 -5.30 -4.13
N MET A 86 21.26 -4.54 -3.31
CA MET A 86 20.36 -3.49 -3.79
C MET A 86 21.12 -2.40 -4.57
N SER A 87 22.35 -2.08 -4.17
CA SER A 87 23.18 -1.11 -4.89
C SER A 87 23.44 -1.56 -6.33
N SER A 88 23.69 -2.86 -6.55
CA SER A 88 23.93 -3.41 -7.88
C SER A 88 22.72 -3.26 -8.81
N VAL A 89 21.49 -3.31 -8.30
CA VAL A 89 20.30 -3.03 -9.12
C VAL A 89 20.29 -1.56 -9.54
N TYR A 90 20.65 -0.66 -8.63
CA TYR A 90 20.72 0.77 -8.93
C TYR A 90 21.80 1.08 -9.97
N ASP A 91 22.99 0.49 -9.82
CA ASP A 91 24.12 0.65 -10.74
C ASP A 91 23.75 0.19 -12.16
N VAL A 92 23.07 -0.96 -12.28
CA VAL A 92 22.57 -1.47 -13.58
C VAL A 92 21.55 -0.53 -14.22
N LEU A 93 20.71 0.14 -13.42
CA LEU A 93 19.78 1.14 -13.94
C LEU A 93 20.51 2.39 -14.43
N GLU A 94 21.56 2.83 -13.71
CA GLU A 94 22.40 3.96 -14.16
C GLU A 94 23.11 3.64 -15.47
N GLU A 95 23.75 2.47 -15.57
CA GLU A 95 24.41 2.01 -16.80
C GLU A 95 23.42 1.92 -17.97
N LYS A 96 22.25 1.28 -17.75
CA LYS A 96 21.29 1.08 -18.83
C LYS A 96 20.65 2.37 -19.33
N PHE A 97 20.27 3.28 -18.43
CA PHE A 97 19.40 4.39 -18.78
C PHE A 97 20.10 5.75 -18.79
N ILE A 98 21.20 5.90 -18.05
CA ILE A 98 21.89 7.19 -17.93
C ILE A 98 23.12 7.20 -18.82
N GLU A 99 23.97 6.17 -18.71
CA GLU A 99 25.22 6.12 -19.48
C GLU A 99 24.97 5.93 -20.98
N ASN A 100 23.89 5.23 -21.37
CA ASN A 100 23.46 5.11 -22.77
C ASN A 100 22.75 6.37 -23.32
N GLY A 101 22.52 7.39 -22.49
CA GLY A 101 21.96 8.68 -22.90
C GLY A 101 20.43 8.73 -23.06
N ASP A 102 19.71 7.68 -22.64
CA ASP A 102 18.25 7.65 -22.71
C ASP A 102 17.59 8.63 -21.70
N TYR A 103 18.26 8.89 -20.57
CA TYR A 103 17.79 9.76 -19.49
C TYR A 103 18.95 10.52 -18.86
N GLU A 104 18.70 11.75 -18.40
CA GLU A 104 19.72 12.55 -17.68
C GLU A 104 19.98 12.07 -16.26
N LYS A 105 18.97 11.46 -15.60
CA LYS A 105 19.07 10.93 -14.24
C LYS A 105 17.97 9.90 -13.96
N LEU A 106 18.20 9.04 -12.97
CA LEU A 106 17.19 8.14 -12.47
C LEU A 106 16.06 8.90 -11.74
N PRO A 107 14.83 8.35 -11.73
CA PRO A 107 13.67 9.05 -11.17
C PRO A 107 13.71 9.18 -9.63
N GLY A 108 14.53 8.38 -8.96
CA GLY A 108 14.76 8.43 -7.51
C GLY A 108 16.11 7.88 -7.13
N ASN A 109 16.46 7.98 -5.85
CA ASN A 109 17.73 7.46 -5.32
C ASN A 109 17.62 5.98 -4.90
N GLN A 110 18.73 5.41 -4.40
CA GLN A 110 18.79 4.02 -3.92
C GLN A 110 17.75 3.68 -2.83
N GLN A 111 17.44 4.62 -1.93
CA GLN A 111 16.42 4.39 -0.91
C GLN A 111 15.02 4.30 -1.53
N THR A 112 14.73 5.14 -2.52
CA THR A 112 13.48 5.07 -3.27
C THR A 112 13.37 3.75 -4.03
N LEU A 113 14.46 3.26 -4.63
CA LEU A 113 14.50 1.96 -5.30
C LEU A 113 14.25 0.81 -4.32
N ARG A 114 14.93 0.81 -3.17
CA ARG A 114 14.72 -0.18 -2.10
C ARG A 114 13.26 -0.23 -1.67
N ASN A 115 12.65 0.93 -1.43
CA ASN A 115 11.25 1.02 -1.03
C ASN A 115 10.30 0.48 -2.11
N TYR A 116 10.66 0.65 -3.38
CA TYR A 116 9.88 0.15 -4.50
C TYR A 116 10.00 -1.36 -4.66
N ILE A 117 11.21 -1.92 -4.53
CA ILE A 117 11.41 -3.39 -4.59
C ILE A 117 10.69 -4.07 -3.44
N HIS A 118 10.76 -3.53 -2.22
CA HIS A 118 9.99 -4.07 -1.09
C HIS A 118 8.47 -3.99 -1.27
N TYR A 119 8.00 -3.09 -2.14
CA TYR A 119 6.58 -3.03 -2.53
C TYR A 119 6.20 -4.10 -3.57
N LEU A 120 7.16 -4.62 -4.34
CA LEU A 120 6.96 -5.67 -5.33
C LEU A 120 7.03 -7.09 -4.73
N GLU A 121 7.66 -7.25 -3.56
CA GLU A 121 7.67 -8.49 -2.75
C GLU A 121 6.30 -8.78 -2.11
#